data_AF-A0A382YSB9-F1
#
_entry.id   AF-A0A382YSB9-F1
#
_cell.length_a   1.000
_cell.length_b   1.000
_cell.length_c   1.000
_cell.angle_alpha   90.00
_cell.angle_beta   90.00
_cell.angle_gamma   90.00
#
_symmetry.space_group_name_H-M   'P 1'
#
loop_
_entity.id
_entity.type
_entity.pdbx_description
1 polymer ?
#
loop_
_entity_poly.entity_id
_entity_poly.type
_entity_poly.pdbx_seq_one_letter_code
_entity_poly.pdbx_strand_id
1 'polypeptide(L)' 'GSATELASLRLPRAAGTRPTIFFEEWPDPLVGGIGWVGDLIERLGGLDVFSELRSKRIANERRIDPIEVLA' A
#
# COMPACT_ATOMS: atom_id res chain seq x y z
N GLY A 1 -15.46 -10.42 -11.72
CA GLY A 1 -14.69 -10.22 -10.49
C GLY A 1 -14.26 -11.55 -9.92
N SER A 2 -13.49 -12.34 -10.67
CA SER A 2 -12.90 -13.59 -10.17
C SER A 2 -11.46 -13.34 -9.73
N ALA A 3 -10.92 -14.15 -8.82
CA ALA A 3 -9.51 -14.08 -8.40
C ALA A 3 -8.53 -14.15 -9.58
N THR A 4 -8.96 -14.72 -10.71
CA THR A 4 -8.20 -14.82 -11.96
C THR A 4 -7.96 -13.47 -12.64
N GLU A 5 -8.92 -12.53 -12.57
CA GLU A 5 -8.75 -11.18 -13.17
C GLU A 5 -7.68 -10.35 -12.45
N LEU A 6 -7.54 -10.52 -11.13
CA LEU A 6 -6.50 -9.82 -10.37
C LEU A 6 -5.11 -10.40 -10.61
N ALA A 7 -5.00 -11.68 -10.95
CA ALA A 7 -3.72 -12.36 -11.17
C ALA A 7 -3.01 -11.89 -12.45
N SER A 8 -3.76 -11.45 -13.46
CA SER A 8 -3.22 -10.90 -14.71
C SER A 8 -2.93 -9.40 -14.64
N LEU A 9 -3.53 -8.68 -13.69
CA LEU A 9 -3.30 -7.25 -13.50
C LEU A 9 -1.92 -6.99 -12.90
N ARG A 10 -1.22 -5.99 -13.45
CA ARG A 10 0.08 -5.52 -12.95
C ARG A 10 0.10 -4.00 -12.96
N LEU A 11 0.74 -3.43 -11.93
CA LEU A 11 1.03 -2.02 -11.91
C LEU A 11 2.02 -1.67 -13.03
N PRO A 12 1.85 -0.53 -13.70
CA PRO A 12 2.83 -0.04 -14.66
C PRO A 12 4.17 0.21 -13.94
N ARG A 13 5.27 -0.29 -14.52
CA ARG A 13 6.61 -0.16 -13.95
C ARG A 13 7.67 -0.15 -15.05
N ALA A 14 8.78 0.55 -14.83
CA ALA A 14 9.94 0.39 -15.69
C ALA A 14 10.49 -1.05 -15.57
N ALA A 15 11.04 -1.59 -16.65
CA ALA A 15 11.56 -2.96 -16.67
C ALA A 15 12.55 -3.18 -15.51
N GLY A 16 12.32 -4.23 -14.73
CA GLY A 16 13.16 -4.59 -13.57
C GLY A 16 12.91 -3.79 -12.28
N THR A 17 12.02 -2.80 -12.27
CA THR A 17 11.72 -2.00 -11.05
C THR A 17 10.48 -2.50 -10.32
N ARG A 18 10.42 -2.30 -9.01
CA ARG A 18 9.22 -2.48 -8.19
C ARG A 18 8.81 -1.09 -7.67
N PRO A 19 7.65 -0.53 -8.07
CA PRO A 19 7.26 0.80 -7.62
C PRO A 19 7.03 0.81 -6.10
N THR A 20 7.62 1.77 -5.41
CA THR A 20 7.31 2.08 -4.00
C THR A 20 6.00 2.83 -3.94
N ILE A 21 5.09 2.38 -3.08
CA ILE A 21 3.72 2.89 -3.02
C ILE A 21 3.35 3.17 -1.57
N PHE A 22 3.00 4.42 -1.31
CA PHE A 22 2.22 4.83 -0.16
C PHE A 22 0.75 4.93 -0.58
N PHE A 23 -0.15 4.37 0.23
CA PHE A 23 -1.60 4.53 0.07
C PHE A 23 -2.14 5.37 1.23
N GLU A 24 -2.68 6.53 0.89
CA GLU A 24 -3.34 7.45 1.82
C GLU A 24 -4.82 7.07 1.96
N GLU A 25 -5.22 6.60 3.14
CA GLU A 25 -6.64 6.37 3.46
C GLU A 25 -7.33 7.66 3.90
N TRP A 26 -6.65 8.47 4.71
CA TRP A 26 -7.14 9.77 5.18
C TRP A 26 -5.99 10.79 5.27
N PRO A 27 -6.26 12.08 4.99
CA PRO A 27 -5.22 13.11 4.95
C PRO A 27 -4.92 13.82 6.29
N ASP A 28 -5.89 13.92 7.22
CA ASP A 28 -5.71 14.61 8.50
C ASP A 28 -6.46 13.91 9.66
N PRO A 29 -5.75 13.25 10.59
CA PRO A 29 -4.31 12.94 10.51
C PRO A 29 -4.02 12.03 9.31
N LEU A 30 -2.78 12.05 8.81
CA LEU A 30 -2.37 11.17 7.72
C LEU A 30 -2.46 9.70 8.17
N VAL A 31 -3.32 8.92 7.53
CA VAL A 31 -3.59 7.51 7.87
C VAL A 31 -3.32 6.62 6.67
N GLY A 32 -2.51 5.59 6.86
CA GLY A 32 -2.23 4.57 5.86
C GLY A 32 -3.35 3.55 5.68
N GLY A 33 -3.31 2.83 4.55
CA GLY A 33 -4.32 1.83 4.17
C GLY A 33 -4.47 0.65 5.13
N ILE A 34 -5.60 -0.07 5.02
CA ILE A 34 -5.87 -1.27 5.83
C ILE A 34 -5.15 -2.46 5.23
N GLY A 35 -4.84 -3.49 6.04
CA GLY A 35 -3.93 -4.57 5.64
C GLY A 35 -4.20 -5.24 4.29
N TRP A 36 -5.46 -5.34 3.83
CA TRP A 36 -5.75 -5.89 2.50
C TRP A 36 -5.27 -5.01 1.34
N VAL A 37 -5.13 -3.69 1.56
CA VAL A 37 -4.62 -2.74 0.55
C VAL A 37 -3.16 -3.04 0.26
N GLY A 38 -2.35 -3.27 1.29
CA GLY A 38 -0.98 -3.73 1.14
C GLY A 38 -0.91 -5.08 0.40
N ASP A 39 -1.86 -5.99 0.61
CA ASP A 39 -1.88 -7.30 -0.06
C ASP A 39 -2.13 -7.11 -1.55
N LEU A 40 -3.02 -6.18 -1.89
CA LEU A 40 -3.31 -5.83 -3.27
C LEU A 40 -2.11 -5.17 -3.95
N ILE A 41 -1.47 -4.19 -3.31
CA ILE A 41 -0.26 -3.52 -3.81
C ILE A 41 0.80 -4.55 -4.17
N GLU A 42 1.10 -5.47 -3.25
CA GLU A 42 2.13 -6.48 -3.46
C GLU A 42 1.75 -7.50 -4.55
N ARG A 43 0.49 -7.95 -4.59
CA ARG A 43 0.00 -8.87 -5.64
C ARG A 43 0.13 -8.26 -7.03
N LEU A 44 -0.13 -6.96 -7.16
CA LEU A 44 0.00 -6.23 -8.41
C LEU A 44 1.45 -5.84 -8.75
N GLY A 45 2.41 -6.18 -7.88
CA GLY A 45 3.84 -6.00 -8.10
C GLY A 45 4.41 -4.68 -7.61
N GLY A 46 3.71 -3.96 -6.72
CA GLY A 46 4.22 -2.80 -5.99
C GLY A 46 4.86 -3.18 -4.66
N LEU A 47 5.59 -2.26 -4.05
CA LEU A 47 6.17 -2.36 -2.71
C LEU A 47 5.40 -1.41 -1.79
N ASP A 48 4.69 -1.95 -0.80
CA ASP A 48 4.06 -1.17 0.26
C ASP A 48 5.13 -0.67 1.22
N VAL A 49 5.31 0.65 1.30
CA VAL A 49 6.38 1.26 2.10
C VAL A 49 6.09 1.24 3.61
N PHE A 50 4.85 0.93 4.02
CA PHE A 50 4.45 0.79 5.44
C PHE A 50 3.84 -0.58 5.72
N SER A 51 4.38 -1.63 5.10
CA SER A 51 3.88 -3.02 5.22
C SER A 51 3.80 -3.54 6.67
N GLU A 52 4.56 -2.96 7.59
CA GLU A 52 4.55 -3.25 9.02
C GLU A 52 3.25 -2.83 9.71
N LEU A 53 2.53 -1.84 9.16
CA LEU A 53 1.25 -1.36 9.68
C LEU A 53 0.08 -2.28 9.29
N ARG A 54 0.29 -3.26 8.43
CA ARG A 54 -0.73 -4.20 7.91
C ARG A 54 -1.53 -4.93 9.00
N SER A 55 -0.90 -5.19 10.14
CA SER A 55 -1.53 -5.88 11.29
C SER A 55 -2.45 -4.96 12.12
N LYS A 56 -2.33 -3.65 11.94
CA LYS A 56 -3.09 -2.63 12.68
C LYS A 56 -4.47 -2.48 12.07
N ARG A 57 -5.50 -2.70 12.90
CA ARG A 57 -6.90 -2.71 12.42
C ARG A 57 -7.62 -1.39 12.62
N ILE A 58 -7.14 -0.56 13.55
CA ILE A 58 -7.76 0.70 13.92
C ILE A 58 -7.00 1.83 13.22
N ALA A 59 -7.72 2.81 12.66
CA ALA A 59 -7.12 3.95 11.95
C ALA A 59 -6.05 4.69 12.79
N ASN A 60 -6.28 4.84 14.09
CA ASN A 60 -5.34 5.51 15.00
C ASN A 60 -3.97 4.84 15.09
N GLU A 61 -3.88 3.53 14.87
CA GLU A 61 -2.63 2.77 14.90
C GLU A 61 -1.88 2.79 13.55
N ARG A 62 -2.48 3.42 12.53
CA ARG A 62 -1.95 3.52 11.17
C ARG A 62 -1.66 4.98 10.79
N ARG A 63 -1.52 5.85 11.78
CA ARG A 63 -1.11 7.23 11.58
C ARG A 63 0.36 7.26 11.23
N ILE A 64 0.71 8.04 10.22
CA ILE A 64 2.07 8.16 9.68
C ILE A 64 2.46 9.63 9.77
N ASP A 65 3.68 9.94 10.20
CA ASP A 65 4.19 11.30 10.07
C ASP A 65 4.42 11.61 8.59
N PRO A 66 3.92 12.74 8.04
CA PRO A 66 4.17 13.10 6.64
C PRO A 66 5.65 13.08 6.24
N ILE A 67 6.59 13.29 7.16
CA ILE A 67 8.03 13.20 6.88
C ILE A 67 8.48 11.77 6.55
N GLU A 68 7.84 10.75 7.12
CA GLU A 68 8.15 9.34 6.87
C GLU A 68 7.79 8.92 5.45
N VAL A 69 6.82 9.60 4.81
CA VAL A 69 6.43 9.35 3.42
C VAL A 69 7.48 9.87 2.41
N LEU A 70 8.27 10.87 2.81
CA LEU A 70 9.25 11.53 1.95
C LEU A 70 10.65 10.88 1.98
N ALA A 71 10.86 9.91 2.87
CA ALA A 71 12.13 9.20 3.04
C ALA A 71 12.37 8.14 1.94
#